data_AF-A0A820R2C2-F1
#
_entry.id   AF-A0A820R2C2-F1
#
_cell.length_a   1.000
_cell.length_b   1.000
_cell.length_c   1.000
_cell.angle_alpha   90.00
_cell.angle_beta   90.00
_cell.angle_gamma   90.00
#
_symmetry.space_group_name_H-M   'P 1'
#
loop_
_entity.id
_entity.type
_entity.pdbx_description
1 polymer ?
#
loop_
_entity_poly.entity_id
_entity_poly.type
_entity_poly.pdbx_seq_one_letter_code
_entity_poly.pdbx_strand_id
1 'polypeptide(L)'
;FFKNHGELIRSFDGIFYFILTTLSTENIQLLEVTLGIIAEIVQDEYNLEIFTELGIVSKISQLNSLDNPQLSKSFCNVIATLLNLPKNQQQFGNRHVIMALKNYFKQNDNALSKSLTKAIYDLSLIPSNCII
;
A
#
# COMPACT_ATOMS: atom_id res chain seq x y z
N PHE A 1 -11.72 22.05 -26.34
CA PHE A 1 -11.63 21.93 -24.87
C PHE A 1 -11.88 20.52 -24.32
N PHE A 2 -12.73 19.66 -24.92
CA PHE A 2 -13.00 18.30 -24.38
C PHE A 2 -12.08 17.16 -24.86
N LYS A 3 -11.23 17.38 -25.87
CA LYS A 3 -10.50 16.28 -26.54
C LYS A 3 -9.42 15.62 -25.67
N ASN A 4 -8.83 16.37 -24.74
CA ASN A 4 -7.69 15.89 -23.95
C ASN A 4 -8.12 15.19 -22.65
N HIS A 5 -9.27 15.56 -22.06
CA HIS A 5 -9.72 14.96 -20.80
C HIS A 5 -10.08 13.48 -20.94
N GLY A 6 -10.67 13.07 -22.08
CA GLY A 6 -10.98 11.66 -22.33
C GLY A 6 -9.74 10.79 -22.53
N GLU A 7 -8.67 11.34 -23.13
CA GLU A 7 -7.38 10.65 -23.25
C GLU A 7 -6.67 10.55 -21.90
N LEU A 8 -6.72 11.62 -21.09
CA LEU A 8 -6.20 11.63 -19.73
C LEU A 8 -6.88 10.56 -18.86
N ILE A 9 -8.21 10.50 -18.86
CA ILE A 9 -8.97 9.48 -18.11
C ILE A 9 -8.58 8.07 -18.59
N ARG A 10 -8.54 7.82 -19.90
CA ARG A 10 -8.16 6.50 -20.43
C ARG A 10 -6.71 6.13 -20.09
N SER A 11 -5.79 7.10 -20.10
CA SER A 11 -4.40 6.85 -19.69
C SER A 11 -4.28 6.51 -18.21
N PHE A 12 -5.06 7.20 -17.37
CA PHE A 12 -5.11 6.94 -15.94
C PHE A 12 -5.70 5.56 -15.65
N ASP A 13 -6.84 5.23 -16.27
CA ASP A 13 -7.45 3.89 -16.16
C ASP A 13 -6.48 2.80 -16.62
N GLY A 14 -5.74 3.04 -17.70
CA GLY A 14 -4.71 2.13 -18.21
C GLY A 14 -3.54 1.94 -17.23
N ILE A 15 -3.02 3.02 -16.66
CA ILE A 15 -1.94 2.99 -15.66
C ILE A 15 -2.42 2.27 -14.39
N PHE A 16 -3.62 2.60 -13.92
CA PHE A 16 -4.18 1.98 -12.73
C PHE A 16 -4.45 0.48 -12.94
N TYR A 17 -5.03 0.11 -14.08
CA TYR A 17 -5.21 -1.29 -14.47
C TYR A 17 -3.87 -2.02 -14.51
N PHE A 18 -2.84 -1.40 -15.12
CA PHE A 18 -1.49 -1.97 -15.13
C PHE A 18 -0.98 -2.22 -13.72
N ILE A 19 -1.02 -1.22 -12.82
CA ILE A 19 -0.63 -1.37 -11.41
C ILE A 19 -1.38 -2.54 -10.76
N LEU A 20 -2.71 -2.62 -10.92
CA LEU A 20 -3.50 -3.70 -10.33
C LEU A 20 -3.12 -5.09 -10.86
N THR A 21 -2.86 -5.22 -12.16
CA THR A 21 -2.41 -6.49 -12.75
C THR A 21 -1.02 -6.86 -12.24
N THR A 22 -0.14 -5.88 -12.06
CA THR A 22 1.19 -6.12 -11.51
C THR A 22 1.17 -6.53 -10.04
N LEU A 23 0.25 -6.01 -9.23
CA LEU A 23 0.05 -6.49 -7.85
C LEU A 23 -0.39 -7.97 -7.78
N SER A 24 -0.73 -8.60 -8.91
CA SER A 24 -1.09 -10.02 -8.98
C SER A 24 0.02 -10.88 -9.62
N THR A 25 1.20 -10.32 -9.88
CA THR A 25 2.33 -11.05 -10.48
C THR A 25 3.09 -11.90 -9.45
N GLU A 26 3.69 -12.99 -9.90
CA GLU A 26 4.64 -13.79 -9.10
C GLU A 26 6.07 -13.22 -9.15
N ASN A 27 6.33 -12.25 -10.04
CA ASN A 27 7.63 -11.60 -10.15
C ASN A 27 7.84 -10.62 -8.98
N ILE A 28 8.58 -11.08 -7.96
CA ILE A 28 8.89 -10.32 -6.74
C ILE A 28 9.58 -8.98 -7.02
N GLN A 29 10.50 -8.92 -7.99
CA GLN A 29 11.20 -7.67 -8.32
C GLN A 29 10.25 -6.64 -8.92
N LEU A 30 9.39 -7.10 -9.84
CA LEU A 30 8.39 -6.24 -10.44
C LEU A 30 7.37 -5.75 -9.39
N LEU A 31 6.99 -6.62 -8.45
CA LEU A 31 6.11 -6.27 -7.34
C LEU A 31 6.76 -5.23 -6.42
N GLU A 32 8.04 -5.42 -6.05
CA GLU A 32 8.80 -4.47 -5.22
C GLU A 32 8.84 -3.07 -5.85
N VAL A 33 9.18 -2.99 -7.13
CA VAL A 33 9.21 -1.73 -7.89
C VAL A 33 7.82 -1.09 -7.94
N THR A 34 6.77 -1.89 -8.16
CA THR A 34 5.39 -1.40 -8.22
C THR A 34 4.93 -0.83 -6.89
N LEU A 35 5.24 -1.50 -5.77
CA LEU A 35 4.94 -0.98 -4.42
C LEU A 35 5.67 0.35 -4.16
N GLY A 36 6.92 0.47 -4.62
CA GLY A 36 7.68 1.71 -4.58
C GLY A 36 7.02 2.84 -5.37
N ILE A 37 6.64 2.58 -6.62
CA ILE A 37 5.96 3.56 -7.50
C ILE A 37 4.63 4.02 -6.87
N ILE A 38 3.82 3.10 -6.35
CA ILE A 38 2.58 3.47 -5.66
C ILE A 38 2.88 4.38 -4.48
N ALA A 39 3.88 4.04 -3.65
CA ALA A 39 4.25 4.82 -2.48
C ALA A 39 4.73 6.24 -2.82
N GLU A 40 5.26 6.48 -4.03
CA GLU A 40 5.58 7.83 -4.50
C GLU A 40 4.36 8.56 -5.05
N ILE A 41 3.52 7.90 -5.85
CA ILE A 41 2.32 8.52 -6.46
C ILE A 41 1.32 8.99 -5.39
N VAL A 42 1.10 8.18 -4.36
CA VAL A 42 0.12 8.45 -3.29
C VAL A 42 0.64 9.37 -2.19
N GLN A 43 1.80 10.00 -2.36
CA GLN A 43 2.21 11.13 -1.51
C GLN A 43 1.35 12.36 -1.77
N ASP A 44 0.81 12.49 -2.99
CA ASP A 44 -0.21 13.46 -3.33
C ASP A 44 -1.57 13.01 -2.78
N GLU A 45 -2.26 13.90 -2.06
CA GLU A 45 -3.51 13.59 -1.36
C GLU A 45 -4.63 13.22 -2.34
N TYR A 46 -4.70 13.89 -3.50
CA TYR A 46 -5.71 13.59 -4.52
C TYR A 46 -5.49 12.21 -5.13
N ASN A 47 -4.25 11.85 -5.45
CA ASN A 47 -3.91 10.50 -5.88
C ASN A 47 -4.20 9.45 -4.81
N LEU A 48 -3.89 9.73 -3.54
CA LEU A 48 -4.16 8.85 -2.41
C LEU A 48 -5.66 8.55 -2.27
N GLU A 49 -6.51 9.57 -2.39
CA GLU A 49 -7.95 9.40 -2.37
C GLU A 49 -8.43 8.53 -3.53
N ILE A 50 -8.02 8.83 -4.77
CA ILE A 50 -8.43 8.06 -5.95
C ILE A 50 -7.99 6.61 -5.84
N PHE A 51 -6.71 6.35 -5.53
CA PHE A 51 -6.20 4.99 -5.41
C PHE A 51 -6.95 4.20 -4.33
N THR A 52 -7.31 4.88 -3.23
CA THR A 52 -8.13 4.28 -2.19
C THR A 52 -9.52 3.91 -2.71
N GLU A 53 -10.22 4.82 -3.40
CA GLU A 53 -11.54 4.57 -3.98
C GLU A 53 -11.51 3.43 -5.00
N LEU A 54 -10.42 3.30 -5.76
CA LEU A 54 -10.22 2.22 -6.72
C LEU A 54 -9.77 0.89 -6.08
N GLY A 55 -9.70 0.82 -4.75
CA GLY A 55 -9.52 -0.44 -4.02
C GLY A 55 -8.07 -0.86 -3.79
N ILE A 56 -7.09 0.05 -3.89
CA ILE A 56 -5.66 -0.27 -3.69
C ILE A 56 -5.40 -0.95 -2.34
N VAL A 57 -6.10 -0.53 -1.29
CA VAL A 57 -5.96 -1.07 0.07
C VAL A 57 -6.29 -2.57 0.09
N SER A 58 -7.35 -2.97 -0.61
CA SER A 58 -7.72 -4.38 -0.73
C SER A 58 -6.65 -5.18 -1.46
N LYS A 59 -6.04 -4.62 -2.51
CA LYS A 59 -5.03 -5.33 -3.30
C LYS A 59 -3.70 -5.45 -2.60
N ILE A 60 -3.21 -4.39 -1.95
CA ILE A 60 -1.98 -4.46 -1.16
C ILE A 60 -2.18 -5.41 0.03
N SER A 61 -3.34 -5.38 0.69
CA SER A 61 -3.59 -6.29 1.82
C SER A 61 -3.55 -7.77 1.43
N GLN A 62 -3.83 -8.14 0.17
CA GLN A 62 -3.75 -9.53 -0.31
C GLN A 62 -2.30 -10.06 -0.40
N LEU A 63 -1.32 -9.15 -0.48
CA LEU A 63 0.10 -9.49 -0.49
C LEU A 63 0.62 -9.92 0.88
N ASN A 64 -0.17 -9.75 1.95
CA ASN A 64 0.21 -10.12 3.32
C ASN A 64 0.54 -11.63 3.49
N SER A 65 0.10 -12.46 2.55
CA SER A 65 0.40 -13.89 2.47
C SER A 65 1.82 -14.17 1.99
N LEU A 66 2.47 -13.18 1.37
CA LEU A 66 3.83 -13.24 0.88
C LEU A 66 4.77 -12.86 2.03
N ASP A 67 5.12 -13.83 2.88
CA ASP A 67 6.21 -13.70 3.85
C ASP A 67 7.56 -13.70 3.12
N ASN A 68 7.79 -12.64 2.33
CA ASN A 68 8.99 -12.47 1.54
C ASN A 68 9.82 -11.30 2.09
N PRO A 69 11.00 -11.56 2.68
CA PRO A 69 11.87 -10.52 3.20
C PRO A 69 12.25 -9.44 2.16
N GLN A 70 12.32 -9.78 0.87
CA GLN A 70 12.65 -8.81 -0.19
C GLN A 70 11.57 -7.74 -0.37
N LEU A 71 10.30 -8.06 -0.09
CA LEU A 71 9.19 -7.12 -0.20
C LEU A 71 8.99 -6.28 1.05
N SER A 72 9.54 -6.70 2.19
CA SER A 72 9.25 -6.12 3.51
C SER A 72 9.35 -4.59 3.53
N LYS A 73 10.41 -4.02 2.94
CA LYS A 73 10.66 -2.58 2.91
C LYS A 73 9.64 -1.84 2.06
N SER A 74 9.46 -2.23 0.79
CA SER A 74 8.53 -1.57 -0.13
C SER A 74 7.07 -1.74 0.33
N PHE A 75 6.74 -2.92 0.89
CA PHE A 75 5.44 -3.23 1.47
C PHE A 75 5.12 -2.38 2.71
N CYS A 76 6.03 -2.32 3.68
CA CYS A 76 5.85 -1.47 4.86
C CYS A 76 5.76 0.01 4.48
N ASN A 77 6.57 0.44 3.51
CA ASN A 77 6.57 1.82 3.05
C ASN A 77 5.23 2.21 2.40
N VAL A 78 4.72 1.41 1.45
CA VAL A 78 3.45 1.73 0.79
C VAL A 78 2.28 1.72 1.78
N ILE A 79 2.26 0.80 2.75
CA ILE A 79 1.24 0.80 3.80
C ILE A 79 1.33 2.07 4.64
N ALA A 80 2.54 2.43 5.09
CA ALA A 80 2.75 3.64 5.89
C ALA A 80 2.31 4.92 5.16
N THR A 81 2.51 5.01 3.84
CA THR A 81 2.04 6.14 3.03
C THR A 81 0.53 6.13 2.89
N LEU A 82 -0.08 4.98 2.59
CA LEU A 82 -1.53 4.87 2.42
C LEU A 82 -2.31 5.17 3.71
N LEU A 83 -1.71 4.94 4.88
CA LEU A 83 -2.31 5.25 6.18
C LEU A 83 -2.39 6.75 6.50
N ASN A 84 -1.77 7.62 5.69
CA ASN A 84 -1.93 9.07 5.81
C ASN A 84 -3.38 9.51 5.56
N LEU A 85 -4.19 8.70 4.87
CA LEU A 85 -5.63 8.91 4.76
C LEU A 85 -6.36 8.12 5.86
N PRO A 86 -7.03 8.78 6.83
CA PRO A 86 -7.58 8.11 8.01
C PRO A 86 -8.53 6.93 7.70
N LYS A 87 -9.30 7.00 6.61
CA LYS A 87 -10.21 5.92 6.19
C LYS A 87 -9.47 4.59 5.92
N ASN A 88 -8.20 4.65 5.54
CA ASN A 88 -7.38 3.47 5.27
C ASN A 88 -6.98 2.73 6.53
N GLN A 89 -6.91 3.40 7.69
CA GLN A 89 -6.54 2.77 8.96
C GLN A 89 -7.55 1.67 9.34
N GLN A 90 -8.84 1.97 9.21
CA GLN A 90 -9.90 0.98 9.45
C GLN A 90 -9.92 -0.11 8.37
N GLN A 91 -9.73 0.24 7.10
CA GLN A 91 -9.74 -0.74 6.01
C GLN A 91 -8.58 -1.76 6.10
N PHE A 92 -7.36 -1.31 6.39
CA PHE A 92 -6.22 -2.20 6.63
C PHE A 92 -6.40 -3.03 7.91
N GLY A 93 -6.95 -2.42 8.96
CA GLY A 93 -7.30 -3.07 10.21
C GLY A 93 -8.22 -4.28 10.03
N ASN A 94 -9.33 -4.08 9.33
CA ASN A 94 -10.30 -5.13 8.99
C ASN A 94 -9.71 -6.27 8.15
N ARG A 95 -8.53 -6.07 7.56
CA ARG A 95 -7.80 -7.06 6.75
C ARG A 95 -6.61 -7.67 7.49
N HIS A 96 -6.51 -7.44 8.80
CA HIS A 96 -5.49 -7.99 9.69
C HIS A 96 -4.04 -7.73 9.23
N VAL A 97 -3.79 -6.63 8.52
CA VAL A 97 -2.44 -6.31 8.01
C VAL A 97 -1.40 -6.14 9.11
N ILE A 98 -1.82 -5.73 10.31
CA ILE A 98 -0.96 -5.65 11.49
C ILE A 98 -0.27 -7.00 11.82
N MET A 99 -0.95 -8.12 11.56
CA MET A 99 -0.39 -9.45 11.80
C MET A 99 0.75 -9.80 10.83
N ALA A 100 0.73 -9.28 9.60
CA ALA A 100 1.82 -9.49 8.65
C ALA A 100 3.00 -8.57 8.95
N LEU A 101 2.73 -7.32 9.31
CA LEU A 101 3.76 -6.34 9.66
C LEU A 101 4.63 -6.79 10.84
N LYS A 102 4.04 -7.43 11.87
CA LYS A 102 4.80 -7.89 13.05
C LYS A 102 5.93 -8.87 12.71
N ASN A 103 5.83 -9.60 11.60
CA ASN A 103 6.84 -10.58 11.20
C ASN A 103 8.16 -9.89 10.80
N TYR A 104 8.10 -8.62 10.41
CA TYR A 104 9.28 -7.86 9.96
C TYR A 104 10.10 -7.22 11.09
N PHE A 105 9.64 -7.25 12.35
CA PHE A 105 10.39 -6.70 13.49
C PHE A 105 11.76 -7.34 13.73
N LYS A 106 11.97 -8.57 13.24
CA LYS A 106 13.22 -9.31 13.44
C LYS A 106 14.32 -8.88 12.46
N GLN A 107 13.99 -8.08 11.44
CA GLN A 107 14.94 -7.68 10.41
C GLN A 107 15.74 -6.45 10.85
N ASN A 108 17.05 -6.47 10.64
CA ASN A 108 17.95 -5.40 11.03
C ASN A 108 18.16 -4.38 9.89
N ASP A 109 17.10 -3.67 9.51
CA ASP A 109 17.11 -2.59 8.51
C ASP A 109 16.43 -1.34 9.08
N ASN A 110 17.17 -0.24 9.16
CA ASN A 110 16.69 1.04 9.71
C ASN A 110 15.56 1.67 8.88
N ALA A 111 15.63 1.58 7.55
CA ALA A 111 14.61 2.14 6.67
C ALA A 111 13.31 1.35 6.78
N LEU A 112 13.41 0.02 6.82
CA LEU A 112 12.29 -0.86 7.12
C LEU A 112 11.68 -0.54 8.49
N SER A 113 12.51 -0.46 9.54
CA SER A 113 12.06 -0.18 10.91
C SER A 113 11.28 1.12 11.02
N LYS A 114 11.72 2.18 10.32
CA LYS A 114 11.00 3.46 10.26
C LYS A 114 9.60 3.30 9.66
N SER A 115 9.49 2.71 8.47
CA SER A 115 8.20 2.53 7.79
C SER A 115 7.29 1.57 8.55
N LEU A 116 7.84 0.48 9.08
CA LEU A 116 7.13 -0.49 9.91
C LEU A 116 6.55 0.16 11.17
N THR A 117 7.36 0.92 11.91
CA THR A 117 6.92 1.59 13.14
C THR A 117 5.83 2.61 12.85
N LYS A 118 5.98 3.42 11.79
CA LYS A 118 4.94 4.36 11.38
C LYS A 118 3.64 3.64 11.02
N ALA A 119 3.70 2.59 10.21
CA ALA A 119 2.51 1.83 9.83
C ALA A 119 1.78 1.24 11.05
N ILE A 120 2.52 0.64 12.00
CA ILE A 120 1.93 0.07 13.21
C ILE A 120 1.35 1.15 14.11
N TYR A 121 2.06 2.27 14.29
CA TYR A 121 1.55 3.41 15.05
C TYR A 121 0.23 3.92 14.47
N ASP A 122 0.19 4.21 13.17
CA ASP A 122 -1.00 4.75 12.51
C ASP A 122 -2.17 3.75 12.55
N LEU A 123 -1.90 2.44 12.42
CA LEU A 123 -2.93 1.40 12.59
C LEU A 123 -3.45 1.34 14.03
N SER A 124 -2.60 1.54 15.02
CA SER A 124 -2.96 1.47 16.44
C SER A 124 -3.83 2.64 16.93
N LEU A 125 -3.94 3.71 16.13
CA LEU A 125 -4.85 4.83 16.43
C LEU A 125 -6.32 4.41 16.35
N ILE A 126 -6.63 3.32 15.66
CA ILE A 126 -7.96 2.72 15.60
C ILE A 126 -8.06 1.64 16.68
N PRO A 127 -8.86 1.81 17.74
CA PRO A 127 -8.91 0.88 18.87
C PRO A 127 -9.22 -0.57 18.48
N SER A 128 -10.06 -0.79 17.46
CA SER A 128 -10.40 -2.14 16.99
C SER A 128 -9.22 -2.88 16.37
N ASN A 129 -8.18 -2.17 15.92
CA ASN A 129 -6.98 -2.78 15.35
C ASN A 129 -6.03 -3.34 16.42
N CYS A 130 -6.20 -2.94 17.68
CA CYS A 130 -5.34 -3.32 18.80
C CYS A 130 -5.80 -4.58 19.55
N ILE A 131 -6.99 -5.11 19.23
CA ILE A 131 -7.61 -6.26 19.90
C ILE A 131 -7.51 -7.53 19.01
N ILE A 132 -6.68 -7.47 17.97
CA ILE A 132 -6.50 -8.51 16.94
C ILE A 132 -5.59 -9.63 17.43
#